data_AF-A0A7S2UG85-F1
#
_entry.id   AF-A0A7S2UG85-F1
#
_cell.length_a   1.000
_cell.length_b   1.000
_cell.length_c   1.000
_cell.angle_alpha   90.00
_cell.angle_beta   90.00
_cell.angle_gamma   90.00
#
_symmetry.space_group_name_H-M   'P 1'
#
loop_
_entity.id
_entity.type
_entity.pdbx_description
1 polymer ?
#
loop_
_entity_poly.entity_id
_entity_poly.type
_entity_poly.pdbx_seq_one_letter_code
_entity_poly.pdbx_strand_id
1 'polypeptide(L)'
;YLGKTGQCVVDETERGWYISLVERDVTKLARQELLQHRAKAEQREEGRLVKRLEAQRRHEASKPSGSTKTAEPTNLDRTALPLTVPLSLPTLDSTKPKSDKKSILPIKSV
;
A
#
# COMPACT_ATOMS: atom_id res chain seq x y z
N TYR A 1 -11.27 21.07 31.48
CA TYR A 1 -11.59 20.91 30.05
C TYR A 1 -10.34 20.58 29.23
N LEU A 2 -9.28 21.39 29.31
CA LEU A 2 -8.03 21.22 28.55
C LEU A 2 -7.33 19.86 28.72
N GLY A 3 -7.36 19.26 29.92
CA GLY A 3 -6.87 17.90 30.12
C GLY A 3 -7.76 16.81 29.50
N LYS A 4 -9.08 17.03 29.43
CA LYS A 4 -10.03 16.09 28.80
C LYS A 4 -9.91 16.10 27.27
N THR A 5 -9.60 17.24 26.67
CA THR A 5 -9.33 17.37 25.23
C THR A 5 -7.92 16.90 24.86
N GLY A 6 -7.07 16.53 25.84
CA GLY A 6 -5.71 16.05 25.61
C GLY A 6 -4.79 17.12 25.02
N GLN A 7 -5.11 18.40 25.18
CA GLN A 7 -4.28 19.50 24.69
C GLN A 7 -3.18 19.85 25.69
N CYS A 8 -3.42 19.58 26.98
CA CYS A 8 -2.47 19.89 28.04
C CYS A 8 -2.34 18.76 29.04
N VAL A 9 -1.14 18.59 29.58
CA VAL A 9 -0.92 17.90 30.85
C VAL A 9 -1.07 18.94 31.94
N VAL A 10 -1.93 18.64 32.92
CA VAL A 10 -2.25 19.56 34.02
C VAL A 10 -1.82 18.86 35.31
N ASP A 11 -0.84 19.44 35.99
CA ASP A 11 -0.33 18.96 37.26
C ASP A 11 -0.69 19.96 38.36
N GLU A 12 -1.35 19.47 39.41
CA GLU A 12 -1.72 20.27 40.57
C GLU A 12 -0.60 20.18 41.62
N THR A 13 -0.08 21.33 42.05
CA THR A 13 1.01 21.45 43.02
C THR A 13 0.57 22.33 44.19
N GLU A 14 1.30 22.30 45.30
CA GLU A 14 0.97 23.02 46.56
C GLU A 14 0.78 24.54 46.38
N ARG A 15 1.23 25.11 45.26
CA ARG A 15 1.12 26.55 44.95
C ARG A 15 0.27 26.86 43.71
N GLY A 16 -0.37 25.88 43.11
CA GLY A 16 -1.27 26.08 41.97
C GLY A 16 -1.13 25.04 40.87
N TRP A 17 -1.57 25.43 39.67
CA TRP A 17 -1.73 24.55 38.51
C TRP A 17 -0.61 24.78 37.50
N TYR A 18 0.17 23.76 37.20
CA TYR A 18 1.09 23.77 36.07
C TYR A 18 0.41 23.20 34.84
N ILE A 19 0.36 23.98 33.76
CA ILE A 19 -0.24 23.58 32.49
C ILE A 19 0.88 23.49 31.46
N SER A 20 1.23 22.26 31.07
CA SER A 20 2.17 22.00 29.98
C SER A 20 1.39 21.73 28.70
N LEU A 21 1.51 22.62 27.71
CA LEU A 21 0.87 22.47 26.41
C LEU A 21 1.57 21.34 25.62
N VAL A 22 0.79 20.39 25.12
CA VAL A 22 1.29 19.31 24.26
C VAL A 22 0.83 19.58 22.83
N GLU A 23 1.76 19.97 21.96
CA GLU A 23 1.49 20.10 20.53
C GLU A 23 1.28 18.72 19.89
N ARG A 24 0.03 18.29 19.81
CA ARG A 24 -0.38 17.20 18.91
C ARG A 24 -0.53 17.77 17.51
N ASP A 25 0.59 17.91 16.81
CA ASP A 25 0.60 18.31 15.41
C ASP A 25 -0.12 17.26 14.55
N VAL A 26 -1.29 17.64 14.03
CA VAL A 26 -2.08 16.82 13.09
C VAL A 26 -1.28 16.40 11.85
N THR A 27 -0.29 17.21 11.44
CA THR A 27 0.62 16.89 10.33
C THR A 27 1.57 15.75 10.66
N LYS A 28 2.11 15.70 11.89
CA LYS A 28 3.02 14.63 12.35
C LYS A 28 2.24 13.33 12.53
N LEU A 29 1.02 13.40 13.07
CA LEU A 29 0.16 12.23 13.25
C LEU A 29 -0.23 11.61 11.89
N ALA A 30 -0.66 12.42 10.93
CA ALA A 30 -0.97 11.96 9.58
C ALA A 30 0.25 11.32 8.88
N ARG A 31 1.45 11.90 9.08
CA ARG A 31 2.70 11.32 8.55
C ARG A 31 3.01 9.98 9.19
N GLN A 32 2.80 9.84 10.50
CA GLN A 32 3.02 8.58 11.22
C GLN A 32 2.03 7.50 10.77
N GLU A 33 0.75 7.84 10.60
CA GLU A 33 -0.26 6.92 10.08
C GLU A 33 0.06 6.46 8.65
N LEU A 34 0.50 7.38 7.77
CA LEU A 34 0.93 7.04 6.42
C LEU A 34 2.11 6.05 6.43
N LEU A 35 3.11 6.29 7.28
CA LEU A 35 4.28 5.41 7.43
C LEU A 35 3.87 4.04 7.97
N GLN A 36 2.99 3.98 8.97
CA GLN A 36 2.48 2.72 9.51
C GLN A 36 1.64 1.96 8.49
N HIS A 37 0.81 2.65 7.71
CA HIS A 37 0.02 2.04 6.65
C HIS A 37 0.92 1.46 5.55
N ARG A 38 1.95 2.21 5.15
CA ARG A 38 2.95 1.76 4.18
C ARG A 38 3.70 0.52 4.68
N ALA A 39 4.20 0.54 5.92
CA ALA A 39 4.91 -0.59 6.51
C ALA A 39 4.02 -1.85 6.59
N LYS A 40 2.73 -1.70 6.95
CA LYS A 40 1.77 -2.81 6.96
C LYS A 40 1.48 -3.35 5.56
N ALA A 41 1.45 -2.48 4.55
CA ALA A 41 1.25 -2.91 3.17
C ALA A 41 2.48 -3.69 2.66
N GLU A 42 3.68 -3.19 2.92
CA GLU A 42 4.94 -3.84 2.58
C GLU A 42 5.07 -5.21 3.24
N GLN A 43 4.81 -5.31 4.54
CA GLN A 43 4.84 -6.58 5.27
C GLN A 43 3.82 -7.62 4.72
N ARG A 44 2.65 -7.18 4.25
CA ARG A 44 1.70 -8.08 3.58
C ARG A 44 2.22 -8.59 2.24
N GLU A 45 2.83 -7.72 1.45
CA GLU A 45 3.40 -8.09 0.15
C GLU A 45 4.62 -9.01 0.31
N GLU A 46 5.51 -8.73 1.27
CA GLU A 46 6.61 -9.62 1.65
C GLU A 46 6.08 -11.01 2.04
N GLY A 47 5.04 -11.08 2.88
CA GLY A 47 4.43 -12.36 3.25
C GLY A 47 3.82 -13.12 2.06
N ARG A 48 3.27 -12.41 1.06
CA ARG A 48 2.80 -13.01 -0.20
C ARG A 48 3.96 -13.52 -1.05
N LEU A 49 5.05 -12.75 -1.13
CA LEU A 49 6.25 -13.09 -1.88
C LEU A 49 6.94 -14.34 -1.30
N VAL A 50 7.11 -14.39 0.03
CA VAL A 50 7.69 -15.54 0.73
C VAL A 50 6.89 -16.81 0.43
N LYS A 51 5.56 -16.76 0.51
CA LYS A 51 4.70 -17.91 0.16
C LYS A 51 4.89 -18.37 -1.29
N ARG A 52 5.02 -17.43 -2.23
CA ARG A 52 5.27 -17.76 -3.64
C ARG A 52 6.64 -18.43 -3.82
N LEU A 53 7.68 -17.89 -3.19
CA LEU A 53 9.03 -18.47 -3.23
C LEU A 53 9.06 -19.86 -2.61
N GLU A 54 8.39 -20.06 -1.48
CA GLU A 54 8.26 -21.38 -0.85
C GLU A 54 7.53 -22.38 -1.74
N ALA A 55 6.45 -21.96 -2.40
CA ALA A 55 5.71 -22.80 -3.34
C ALA A 55 6.59 -23.23 -4.53
N GLN A 56 7.37 -22.30 -5.10
CA GLN A 56 8.32 -22.60 -6.17
C GLN A 56 9.39 -23.57 -5.69
N ARG A 57 10.00 -23.33 -4.53
CA ARG A 57 11.01 -24.21 -3.94
C ARG A 57 10.47 -25.62 -3.70
N ARG A 58 9.25 -25.74 -3.17
CA ARG A 58 8.59 -27.05 -2.96
C ARG A 58 8.35 -27.76 -4.27
N HIS A 59 7.87 -27.05 -5.29
CA HIS A 59 7.61 -27.61 -6.61
C HIS A 59 8.90 -28.05 -7.33
N GLU A 60 9.99 -27.31 -7.17
CA GLU A 60 11.32 -27.69 -7.67
C GLU A 60 11.89 -28.89 -6.91
N ALA A 61 11.77 -28.93 -5.58
CA ALA A 61 12.22 -30.04 -4.77
C ALA A 61 11.42 -31.33 -5.00
N SER A 62 10.11 -31.22 -5.29
CA SER A 62 9.26 -32.37 -5.60
C SER A 62 9.48 -32.92 -7.01
N LYS A 63 10.12 -32.15 -7.91
CA LYS A 63 10.52 -32.67 -9.22
C LYS A 63 11.70 -33.62 -9.00
N PRO A 64 11.58 -34.90 -9.36
CA PRO A 64 12.70 -35.83 -9.22
C PRO A 64 13.87 -35.34 -10.07
N SER A 65 15.08 -35.38 -9.47
CA SER A 65 16.38 -34.94 -10.00
C SER A 65 16.76 -35.47 -11.40
N GLY A 66 15.97 -36.38 -11.98
CA GLY A 66 16.18 -36.94 -13.32
C GLY A 66 15.55 -36.16 -14.49
N SER A 67 14.82 -35.06 -14.23
CA SER A 67 14.31 -34.20 -15.28
C SER A 67 15.24 -32.99 -15.46
N THR A 68 16.48 -33.22 -15.92
CA THR A 68 17.23 -32.18 -16.64
C THR A 68 16.48 -31.92 -17.94
N LYS A 69 15.38 -31.16 -17.86
CA LYS A 69 14.88 -30.40 -19.00
C LYS A 69 15.97 -29.36 -19.25
N THR A 70 17.01 -29.76 -19.99
CA THR A 70 17.75 -28.83 -20.83
C THR A 70 16.67 -28.01 -21.51
N ALA A 71 16.53 -26.75 -21.07
CA ALA A 71 15.65 -25.81 -21.73
C ALA A 71 16.28 -25.61 -23.10
N GLU A 72 15.94 -26.48 -24.04
CA GLU A 72 16.35 -26.32 -25.42
C GLU A 72 15.75 -24.99 -25.85
N PRO A 73 16.59 -23.99 -26.19
CA PRO A 73 16.09 -22.72 -26.64
C PRO A 73 15.23 -23.02 -27.86
N THR A 74 13.92 -22.80 -27.73
CA THR A 74 13.02 -22.94 -28.85
C THR A 74 13.43 -21.90 -29.87
N ASN A 75 13.99 -22.34 -31.00
CA ASN A 75 14.34 -21.44 -32.08
C ASN A 75 13.06 -20.75 -32.55
N LEU A 76 12.99 -19.44 -32.34
CA LEU A 76 11.87 -18.62 -32.76
C LEU A 76 12.04 -18.35 -34.25
N ASP A 77 11.34 -19.11 -35.08
CA ASP A 77 11.35 -18.94 -36.53
C ASP A 77 10.76 -17.57 -36.90
N ARG A 78 11.64 -16.60 -37.21
CA ARG A 78 11.29 -15.23 -37.61
C ARG A 78 10.91 -15.10 -39.09
N THR A 79 10.64 -16.22 -39.76
CA THR A 79 10.53 -16.30 -41.22
C THR A 79 9.33 -15.54 -41.80
N ALA A 80 8.38 -15.13 -40.95
CA ALA A 80 7.31 -14.22 -41.32
C ALA A 80 7.38 -12.92 -40.48
N LEU A 81 8.03 -11.89 -41.03
CA LEU A 81 7.90 -10.51 -40.53
C LEU A 81 6.72 -9.80 -41.21
N PRO A 82 6.03 -8.86 -40.54
CA PRO A 82 6.05 -8.53 -39.12
C PRO A 82 4.82 -9.13 -38.40
N LEU A 83 5.02 -10.10 -37.51
CA LEU A 83 3.99 -10.48 -36.55
C LEU A 83 3.90 -9.39 -35.48
N THR A 84 3.06 -8.37 -35.75
CA THR A 84 2.69 -7.37 -34.76
C THR A 84 1.92 -8.08 -33.65
N VAL A 85 2.60 -8.34 -32.52
CA VAL A 85 1.94 -8.84 -31.31
C VAL A 85 1.21 -7.64 -30.69
N PRO A 86 -0.14 -7.62 -30.63
CA PRO A 86 -0.86 -6.54 -29.98
C PRO A 86 -0.63 -6.65 -28.47
N LEU A 87 0.37 -5.94 -27.97
CA LEU A 87 0.64 -5.87 -26.55
C LEU A 87 -0.26 -4.78 -25.96
N SER A 88 -1.39 -5.21 -25.41
CA SER A 88 -2.23 -4.33 -24.58
C SER A 88 -1.53 -4.14 -23.24
N LEU A 89 -0.65 -3.13 -23.18
CA LEU A 89 -0.11 -2.65 -21.92
C LEU A 89 -1.14 -1.72 -21.28
N PRO A 90 -1.48 -1.88 -19.99
CA PRO A 90 -2.22 -0.86 -19.29
C PRO A 90 -1.35 0.41 -19.27
N THR A 91 -1.77 1.45 -19.99
CA THR A 91 -1.20 2.78 -19.83
C THR A 91 -1.52 3.23 -18.42
N LEU A 92 -0.49 3.58 -17.65
CA LEU A 92 -0.69 4.20 -16.35
C LEU A 92 -1.24 5.61 -16.61
N ASP A 93 -2.57 5.72 -16.77
CA ASP A 93 -3.29 6.99 -16.85
C ASP A 93 -3.20 7.68 -15.49
N SER A 94 -2.05 8.29 -15.22
CA SER A 94 -1.91 9.36 -14.25
C SER A 94 -2.57 10.60 -14.82
N THR A 95 -3.91 10.67 -14.79
CA THR A 95 -4.73 11.87 -14.61
C THR A 95 -6.19 11.55 -14.90
N LYS A 96 -6.99 11.29 -13.87
CA LYS A 96 -8.40 11.70 -13.77
C LYS A 96 -8.85 11.52 -12.32
N PRO A 97 -9.09 12.61 -11.56
CA PRO A 97 -9.73 12.48 -10.26
C PRO A 97 -11.15 11.96 -10.49
N LYS A 98 -11.49 10.82 -9.87
CA LYS A 98 -12.87 10.35 -9.78
C LYS A 98 -13.67 11.40 -9.00
N SER A 99 -14.50 12.17 -9.70
CA SER A 99 -15.49 13.03 -9.07
C SER A 99 -16.53 12.13 -8.42
N ASP A 100 -16.47 12.00 -7.10
CA ASP A 100 -17.55 11.42 -6.31
C ASP A 100 -18.78 12.34 -6.44
N LYS A 101 -19.72 11.97 -7.32
CA LYS A 101 -21.06 12.56 -7.32
C LYS A 101 -21.80 12.05 -6.09
N LYS A 102 -21.56 12.67 -4.93
CA LYS A 102 -22.48 12.56 -3.80
C LYS A 102 -23.67 13.46 -4.07
N SER A 103 -24.82 12.83 -4.30
CA SER A 103 -26.13 13.47 -4.36
C SER A 103 -26.40 14.21 -3.04
N ILE A 104 -26.35 15.53 -3.06
CA ILE A 104 -26.90 16.39 -2.02
C ILE A 104 -28.30 16.78 -2.49
N LEU A 105 -29.32 16.29 -1.78
CA LEU A 105 -30.72 16.69 -1.96
C LEU A 105 -30.85 18.20 -1.66
N PRO A 106 -31.63 18.97 -2.44
CA PRO A 106 -31.80 20.39 -2.17
C PRO A 106 -32.65 20.58 -0.90
N ILE A 107 -32.06 21.26 0.09
CA ILE A 107 -32.80 21.83 1.21
C ILE A 107 -33.70 22.93 0.63
N LYS A 108 -35.02 22.74 0.69
CA LYS A 108 -35.98 23.79 0.37
C LYS A 108 -35.85 24.91 1.40
N SER A 109 -35.52 26.12 0.96
CA SER A 109 -35.53 27.33 1.75
C SER A 109 -36.87 28.06 1.60
N VAL A 110 -37.46 28.40 2.75
CA VAL A 110 -38.52 29.41 3.03
C VAL A 110 -39.87 29.20 2.36
#